data_AF-A0A5M6CDX4-F1
#
_entry.id   AF-A0A5M6CDX4-F1
#
_cell.length_a   1.000
_cell.length_b   1.000
_cell.length_c   1.000
_cell.angle_alpha   90.00
_cell.angle_beta   90.00
_cell.angle_gamma   90.00
#
_symmetry.space_group_name_H-M   'P 1'
#
loop_
_entity.id
_entity.type
_entity.pdbx_description
1 polymer ?
#
loop_
_entity_poly.entity_id
_entity_poly.type
_entity_poly.pdbx_seq_one_letter_code
_entity_poly.pdbx_strand_id
1 'polypeptide(L)'
;MTLNEMAMAIPKEYRNQILEENMIYKSIASASDRHMRILFTLWTQYVDPHGENDLDCPMCVTNIFNNFKQLEPALIEIRKQEKILEEL
;
A
#
# COMPACT_ATOMS: atom_id res chain seq x y z
N MET A 1 -11.90 -0.82 9.14
CA MET A 1 -11.99 -0.56 7.68
C MET A 1 -11.96 -1.88 6.93
N THR A 2 -12.68 -1.98 5.83
CA THR A 2 -12.56 -3.08 4.86
C THR A 2 -11.29 -2.90 4.01
N LEU A 3 -10.87 -3.94 3.28
CA LEU A 3 -9.73 -3.84 2.35
C LEU A 3 -9.96 -2.76 1.27
N ASN A 4 -11.18 -2.64 0.75
CA ASN A 4 -11.52 -1.60 -0.22
C ASN A 4 -11.45 -0.20 0.39
N GLU A 5 -11.91 -0.02 1.63
CA GLU A 5 -11.80 1.27 2.32
C GLU A 5 -10.34 1.65 2.57
N MET A 6 -9.49 0.70 2.98
CA MET A 6 -8.05 0.92 3.16
C MET A 6 -7.35 1.27 1.85
N ALA A 7 -7.67 0.54 0.78
CA ALA A 7 -7.12 0.81 -0.54
C ALA A 7 -7.55 2.21 -1.02
N MET A 8 -8.83 2.55 -0.89
CA MET A 8 -9.37 3.85 -1.30
C MET A 8 -8.82 5.03 -0.49
N ALA A 9 -8.37 4.80 0.75
CA ALA A 9 -7.74 5.85 1.58
C ALA A 9 -6.40 6.33 1.02
N ILE A 10 -5.66 5.45 0.33
CA ILE A 10 -4.41 5.80 -0.36
C ILE A 10 -4.77 6.59 -1.63
N PRO A 11 -4.23 7.80 -1.88
CA PRO A 11 -4.51 8.58 -3.08
C PRO A 11 -4.24 7.82 -4.39
N LYS A 12 -5.02 8.12 -5.44
CA LYS A 12 -5.01 7.39 -6.73
C LYS A 12 -3.62 7.33 -7.35
N GLU A 13 -2.88 8.43 -7.34
CA GLU A 13 -1.52 8.53 -7.85
C GLU A 13 -0.58 7.53 -7.18
N TYR A 14 -0.68 7.36 -5.86
CA TYR A 14 0.16 6.41 -5.12
C TYR A 14 -0.31 4.97 -5.30
N ARG A 15 -1.63 4.72 -5.39
CA ARG A 15 -2.15 3.38 -5.76
C ARG A 15 -1.59 2.94 -7.11
N ASN A 16 -1.62 3.83 -8.11
CA ASN A 16 -1.07 3.56 -9.43
C ASN A 16 0.42 3.28 -9.35
N GLN A 17 1.17 4.11 -8.62
CA GLN A 17 2.60 3.93 -8.46
C GLN A 17 2.96 2.58 -7.82
N ILE A 18 2.23 2.16 -6.78
CA ILE A 18 2.42 0.85 -6.13
C ILE A 18 2.33 -0.29 -7.15
N LEU A 19 1.29 -0.26 -8.01
CA LEU A 19 1.03 -1.29 -9.00
C LEU A 19 2.00 -1.24 -10.19
N GLU A 20 2.25 -0.05 -10.74
CA GLU A 20 3.12 0.15 -11.91
C GLU A 20 4.58 -0.22 -11.62
N GLU A 21 5.08 0.14 -10.44
CA GLU A 21 6.44 -0.22 -10.03
C GLU A 21 6.54 -1.65 -9.49
N ASN A 22 5.41 -2.34 -9.29
CA ASN A 22 5.31 -3.65 -8.66
C ASN A 22 5.98 -3.68 -7.27
N MET A 23 5.70 -2.64 -6.47
CA MET A 23 6.41 -2.39 -5.21
C MET A 23 6.22 -3.55 -4.22
N ILE A 24 5.02 -4.10 -4.12
CA ILE A 24 4.69 -5.17 -3.16
C ILE A 24 5.55 -6.41 -3.43
N TYR A 25 5.73 -6.80 -4.69
CA TYR A 25 6.54 -7.95 -5.07
C TYR A 25 8.05 -7.68 -4.96
N LYS A 26 8.48 -6.45 -5.26
CA LYS A 26 9.90 -6.07 -5.23
C LYS A 26 10.41 -5.69 -3.83
N SER A 27 9.53 -5.54 -2.84
CA SER A 27 9.91 -5.19 -1.47
C SER A 27 10.31 -6.42 -0.68
N ILE A 28 11.21 -6.22 0.28
CA ILE A 28 11.39 -7.12 1.42
C ILE A 28 10.97 -6.39 2.71
N ALA A 29 10.62 -7.14 3.76
CA ALA A 29 10.27 -6.58 5.06
C ALA A 29 11.52 -6.05 5.81
N SER A 30 12.11 -4.97 5.30
CA SER A 30 13.29 -4.32 5.86
C SER A 30 13.16 -2.80 5.80
N ALA A 31 13.59 -2.12 6.86
CA ALA A 31 13.69 -0.66 6.90
C ALA A 31 14.68 -0.10 5.87
N SER A 32 15.63 -0.92 5.40
CA SER A 32 16.59 -0.53 4.35
C SER A 32 16.04 -0.67 2.93
N ASP A 33 14.92 -1.36 2.74
CA ASP A 33 14.32 -1.55 1.43
C ASP A 33 13.58 -0.28 0.98
N ARG A 34 13.94 0.24 -0.20
CA ARG A 34 13.37 1.49 -0.71
C ARG A 34 11.86 1.43 -0.90
N HIS A 35 11.35 0.34 -1.48
CA HIS A 35 9.93 0.21 -1.75
C HIS A 35 9.16 0.03 -0.43
N MET A 36 9.72 -0.75 0.51
CA MET A 36 9.14 -0.93 1.84
C MET A 36 9.03 0.39 2.60
N ARG A 37 10.02 1.28 2.52
CA ARG A 37 9.94 2.62 3.12
C ARG A 37 8.81 3.47 2.55
N ILE A 38 8.59 3.38 1.23
CA ILE A 38 7.47 4.07 0.57
C ILE A 38 6.15 3.48 1.04
N LEU A 39 5.99 2.16 0.97
CA LEU A 39 4.79 1.45 1.44
C LEU A 39 4.48 1.79 2.90
N PHE A 40 5.49 1.77 3.77
CA PHE A 40 5.36 2.15 5.18
C PHE A 40 4.84 3.59 5.33
N THR A 41 5.44 4.53 4.59
CA THR A 41 5.03 5.94 4.63
C THR A 41 3.58 6.12 4.20
N LEU A 42 3.17 5.45 3.12
CA LEU A 42 1.79 5.52 2.63
C LEU A 42 0.80 4.92 3.65
N TRP A 43 1.17 3.83 4.30
CA TRP A 43 0.35 3.21 5.35
C TRP A 43 0.13 4.17 6.53
N THR A 44 1.22 4.73 7.07
CA THR A 44 1.15 5.60 8.25
C THR A 44 0.64 7.01 7.95
N GLN A 45 0.49 7.39 6.68
CA GLN A 45 -0.13 8.66 6.32
C GLN A 45 -1.62 8.53 6.01
N TYR A 46 -2.02 7.44 5.34
CA TYR A 46 -3.35 7.36 4.74
C TYR A 46 -4.23 6.24 5.31
N VAL A 47 -3.64 5.14 5.78
CA VAL A 47 -4.41 3.98 6.26
C VAL A 47 -4.52 3.97 7.78
N ASP A 48 -3.41 4.24 8.47
CA ASP A 48 -3.33 4.20 9.93
C ASP A 48 -2.47 5.34 10.49
N PRO A 49 -2.95 6.60 10.41
CA PRO A 49 -2.20 7.79 10.81
C PRO A 49 -2.01 7.96 12.32
N HIS A 50 -2.74 7.17 13.12
CA HIS A 50 -2.68 7.21 14.57
C HIS A 50 -2.15 5.91 15.17
N GLY A 51 -1.74 4.96 14.34
CA GLY A 51 -1.14 3.71 14.78
C GLY A 51 0.29 3.92 15.29
N GLU A 52 0.67 3.13 16.29
CA GLU A 52 2.02 3.07 16.82
C GLU A 52 2.93 2.25 15.89
N ASN A 53 3.14 2.77 14.68
CA ASN A 53 3.97 2.16 13.65
C ASN A 53 5.36 2.80 13.65
N ASP A 54 6.39 1.99 13.89
CA ASP A 54 7.79 2.41 13.82
C ASP A 54 8.54 1.67 12.70
N LEU A 55 9.28 2.41 11.86
CA LEU A 55 10.05 1.84 10.77
C LEU A 55 11.27 1.06 11.29
N ASP A 56 11.77 1.39 12.48
CA ASP A 56 12.87 0.67 13.13
C ASP A 56 12.39 -0.59 13.87
N CYS A 57 11.08 -0.79 13.98
CA CYS A 57 10.45 -1.98 14.54
C CYS A 57 10.28 -3.08 13.46
N PRO A 58 11.04 -4.19 13.51
CA PRO A 58 10.97 -5.21 12.45
C PRO A 58 9.59 -5.87 12.32
N MET A 59 8.89 -6.01 13.44
CA MET A 59 7.53 -6.56 13.46
C MET A 59 6.53 -5.60 12.78
N CYS A 60 6.67 -4.30 13.02
CA CYS A 60 5.82 -3.26 12.44
C CYS A 60 6.01 -3.20 10.92
N VAL A 61 7.26 -3.24 10.44
CA VAL A 61 7.59 -3.33 9.02
C VAL A 61 7.00 -4.60 8.40
N THR A 62 7.14 -5.75 9.07
CA THR A 62 6.59 -7.03 8.59
C THR A 62 5.07 -7.01 8.50
N ASN A 63 4.40 -6.42 9.50
CA ASN A 63 2.95 -6.30 9.52
C ASN A 63 2.45 -5.44 8.37
N ILE A 64 3.03 -4.26 8.15
CA ILE A 64 2.64 -3.39 7.04
C ILE A 64 2.92 -4.07 5.70
N PHE A 65 4.05 -4.75 5.54
CA PHE A 65 4.34 -5.51 4.33
C PHE A 65 3.27 -6.57 4.03
N ASN A 66 2.87 -7.34 5.05
CA ASN A 66 1.82 -8.34 4.92
C ASN A 66 0.44 -7.71 4.67
N ASN A 67 0.17 -6.53 5.23
CA ASN A 67 -1.06 -5.79 4.96
C ASN A 67 -1.12 -5.37 3.49
N PHE A 68 -0.02 -4.87 2.91
CA PHE A 68 0.00 -4.55 1.49
C PHE A 68 -0.21 -5.77 0.59
N LYS A 69 0.36 -6.93 0.95
CA LYS A 69 0.06 -8.19 0.23
C LYS A 69 -1.42 -8.55 0.25
N GLN A 70 -2.10 -8.31 1.37
CA GLN A 70 -3.55 -8.54 1.48
C GLN A 70 -4.36 -7.46 0.75
N LEU A 71 -3.82 -6.24 0.64
CA LEU A 71 -4.44 -5.10 -0.02
C LEU A 71 -4.32 -5.15 -1.54
N GLU A 72 -3.33 -5.86 -2.08
CA GLU A 72 -3.02 -5.94 -3.51
C GLU A 72 -4.24 -6.27 -4.40
N PRO A 73 -5.08 -7.28 -4.10
CA PRO A 73 -6.25 -7.58 -4.93
C PRO A 73 -7.24 -6.41 -5.01
N ALA A 74 -7.42 -5.68 -3.90
CA ALA A 74 -8.31 -4.51 -3.85
C ALA A 74 -7.74 -3.35 -4.67
N LEU A 75 -6.44 -3.09 -4.60
CA LEU A 75 -5.76 -2.07 -5.42
C LEU A 75 -5.93 -2.37 -6.92
N ILE A 76 -5.76 -3.63 -7.32
CA ILE A 76 -5.92 -4.06 -8.72
C ILE A 76 -7.37 -3.86 -9.18
N GLU A 77 -8.34 -4.23 -8.35
CA GLU A 77 -9.77 -4.11 -8.71
C GLU A 77 -10.19 -2.65 -8.86
N ILE A 78 -9.79 -1.78 -7.94
CA ILE A 78 -10.03 -0.33 -8.03
C ILE A 78 -9.43 0.22 -9.32
N ARG A 79 -8.18 -0.14 -9.66
CA ARG A 79 -7.54 0.35 -10.89
C ARG A 79 -8.28 -0.12 -12.14
N LYS A 80 -8.81 -1.34 -12.16
CA LYS A 80 -9.62 -1.84 -13.29
C LYS A 80 -10.90 -1.03 -13.46
N GLN A 81 -11.62 -0.77 -12.36
CA GLN A 81 -12.85 0.01 -12.37
C GLN A 81 -12.59 1.46 -12.84
N GLU A 82 -11.52 2.08 -12.37
CA GLU A 82 -11.13 3.42 -12.79
C GLU A 82 -10.78 3.49 -14.28
N LYS A 83 -10.08 2.48 -14.84
CA LYS A 83 -9.79 2.41 -16.27
C LYS A 83 -11.05 2.29 -17.12
N ILE A 84 -12.00 1.45 -16.70
CA ILE A 84 -13.30 1.32 -17.39
C ILE A 84 -14.03 2.67 -17.40
N LEU A 85 -14.01 3.40 -16.28
CA LEU A 85 -14.65 4.71 -16.19
C LEU A 85 -13.96 5.78 -17.05
N GLU A 86 -12.64 5.73 -17.19
CA GLU A 86 -11.85 6.64 -18.05
C GLU A 86 -12.09 6.40 -19.55
N GLU A 87 -12.52 5.19 -19.94
CA GLU A 87 -12.78 4.78 -21.32
C GLU A 87 -14.22 5.06 -21.79
N LEU A 88 -15.10 5.53 -20.89
CA LEU A 88 -16.49 5.94 -21.17
C LEU A 88 -16.62 7.43 -21.47
#